data_AF-A0A0B4FET1-F1
#
_entry.id   AF-A0A0B4FET1-F1
#
_cell.length_a   1.000
_cell.length_b   1.000
_cell.length_c   1.000
_cell.angle_alpha   90.00
_cell.angle_beta   90.00
_cell.angle_gamma   90.00
#
_symmetry.space_group_name_H-M   'P 1'
#
loop_
_entity.id
_entity.type
_entity.pdbx_description
1 polymer ?
#
loop_
_entity_poly.entity_id
_entity_poly.type
_entity_poly.pdbx_seq_one_letter_code
_entity_poly.pdbx_strand_id
1 'polypeptide(L)'
;MHIVDGALSNPVVIGGAVSAVGGIAMGLRNLPLERIPAAGVLSASFFVASLIHVPIGPSSVHLILNGLAGLVLGWAAFPALFVGLLLQAVFFGFGGLTVLGVNAVNIALPAVLVGLMFRPLVARGSPLQGAIWGGIGGGAAIAFTTLAVAVSLMLSGDEFILAAKLVFFSHIPVMLIEALLSGAAIFLARRVKPELFVDTKGSLA
;
A
#
# COMPACT_ATOMS: atom_id res chain seq x y z
N MET A 1 -0.21 5.21 -9.18
CA MET A 1 0.40 3.88 -9.44
C MET A 1 -0.61 2.87 -9.93
N HIS A 2 -1.83 3.29 -10.25
CA HIS A 2 -2.85 2.37 -10.73
C HIS A 2 -2.60 2.05 -12.19
N ILE A 3 -2.81 0.78 -12.52
CA ILE A 3 -2.87 0.30 -13.88
C ILE A 3 -4.31 0.46 -14.34
N VAL A 4 -4.50 0.92 -15.58
CA VAL A 4 -5.81 1.16 -16.19
C VAL A 4 -6.36 -0.09 -16.87
N ASP A 5 -7.67 -0.14 -17.08
CA ASP A 5 -8.30 -1.24 -17.83
C ASP A 5 -7.74 -1.33 -19.26
N GLY A 6 -7.59 -2.57 -19.75
CA GLY A 6 -7.04 -2.86 -21.08
C GLY A 6 -5.51 -2.81 -21.19
N ALA A 7 -4.79 -2.40 -20.14
CA ALA A 7 -3.32 -2.35 -20.17
C ALA A 7 -2.64 -3.70 -19.93
N LEU A 8 -3.32 -4.66 -19.30
CA LEU A 8 -2.72 -5.95 -18.90
C LEU A 8 -3.29 -7.11 -19.70
N SER A 9 -2.47 -8.14 -19.86
CA SER A 9 -2.90 -9.40 -20.49
C SER A 9 -3.87 -10.16 -19.58
N ASN A 10 -4.79 -10.93 -20.18
CA ASN A 10 -5.78 -11.71 -19.42
C ASN A 10 -5.15 -12.63 -18.35
N PRO A 11 -4.02 -13.34 -18.61
CA PRO A 11 -3.37 -14.16 -17.58
C PRO A 11 -2.93 -13.35 -16.35
N VAL A 12 -2.38 -12.15 -16.55
CA VAL A 12 -1.94 -11.27 -15.46
C VAL A 12 -3.14 -10.77 -14.65
N VAL A 13 -4.23 -10.38 -15.32
CA VAL A 13 -5.47 -9.95 -14.67
C VAL A 13 -6.07 -11.07 -13.81
N ILE A 14 -6.19 -12.28 -14.37
CA ILE A 14 -6.73 -13.44 -13.64
C ILE A 14 -5.84 -13.80 -12.45
N GLY A 15 -4.52 -13.87 -12.66
CA GLY A 15 -3.56 -14.17 -11.59
C GLY A 15 -3.59 -13.15 -10.46
N GLY A 16 -3.67 -11.86 -10.80
CA GLY A 16 -3.80 -10.78 -9.83
C GLY A 16 -5.13 -10.82 -9.08
N ALA A 17 -6.23 -11.11 -9.75
CA ALA A 17 -7.54 -11.26 -9.11
C ALA A 17 -7.57 -12.43 -8.10
N VAL A 18 -7.07 -13.60 -8.48
CA VAL A 18 -6.96 -14.76 -7.57
C VAL A 18 -6.06 -14.44 -6.37
N SER A 19 -4.92 -13.80 -6.62
CA SER A 19 -3.99 -13.37 -5.57
C SER A 19 -4.62 -12.34 -4.63
N ALA A 20 -5.38 -11.38 -5.16
CA ALA A 20 -6.11 -10.39 -4.38
C ALA A 20 -7.16 -11.04 -3.47
N VAL A 21 -7.93 -12.01 -3.99
CA VAL A 21 -8.90 -12.76 -3.18
C VAL A 21 -8.20 -13.46 -2.00
N GLY A 22 -7.05 -14.11 -2.25
CA GLY A 22 -6.25 -14.73 -1.19
C GLY A 22 -5.76 -13.72 -0.14
N GLY A 23 -5.23 -12.58 -0.59
CA GLY A 23 -4.77 -11.50 0.28
C GLY A 23 -5.91 -10.88 1.10
N ILE A 24 -7.07 -10.64 0.50
CA ILE A 24 -8.28 -10.14 1.18
C ILE A 24 -8.78 -11.16 2.19
N ALA A 25 -8.86 -12.44 1.84
CA ALA A 25 -9.27 -13.50 2.77
C ALA A 25 -8.33 -13.57 3.98
N MET A 26 -7.01 -13.49 3.76
CA MET A 26 -6.03 -13.43 4.84
C MET A 26 -6.19 -12.15 5.69
N GLY A 27 -6.41 -11.01 5.04
CA GLY A 27 -6.58 -9.74 5.73
C GLY A 27 -7.86 -9.67 6.57
N LEU A 28 -8.97 -10.22 6.09
CA LEU A 28 -10.23 -10.30 6.82
C LEU A 28 -10.11 -11.21 8.05
N ARG A 29 -9.37 -12.32 7.96
CA ARG A 29 -9.06 -13.17 9.13
C ARG A 29 -8.26 -12.44 10.21
N ASN A 30 -7.53 -11.39 9.84
CA ASN A 30 -6.70 -10.58 10.73
C ASN A 30 -7.31 -9.19 11.05
N LEU A 31 -8.60 -8.99 10.76
CA LEU A 31 -9.33 -7.75 11.02
C LEU A 31 -10.38 -7.95 12.13
N PRO A 32 -9.98 -7.95 13.41
CA PRO A 32 -10.92 -7.97 14.52
C PRO A 32 -11.69 -6.64 14.61
N LEU A 33 -12.84 -6.64 15.28
CA LEU A 33 -13.76 -5.49 15.34
C LEU A 33 -13.08 -4.21 15.83
N GLU A 34 -12.14 -4.33 16.77
CA GLU A 34 -11.40 -3.20 17.35
C GLU A 34 -10.44 -2.53 16.35
N ARG A 35 -10.04 -3.26 15.29
CA ARG A 35 -9.18 -2.73 14.22
C ARG A 35 -9.97 -2.14 13.04
N ILE A 36 -11.29 -2.38 12.96
CA ILE A 36 -12.14 -1.83 11.89
C ILE A 36 -12.06 -0.29 11.81
N PRO A 37 -12.12 0.48 12.92
CA PRO A 37 -12.00 1.93 12.85
C PRO A 37 -10.67 2.39 12.25
N ALA A 38 -9.56 1.74 12.63
CA ALA A 38 -8.24 2.07 12.08
C ALA A 38 -8.14 1.73 10.59
N ALA A 39 -8.70 0.59 10.17
CA ALA A 39 -8.77 0.20 8.76
C ALA A 39 -9.60 1.21 7.94
N GLY A 40 -10.75 1.66 8.46
CA GLY A 40 -11.59 2.67 7.83
C GLY A 40 -10.88 4.01 7.66
N VAL A 41 -10.21 4.51 8.72
CA VAL A 41 -9.46 5.78 8.66
C VAL A 41 -8.31 5.70 7.66
N LEU A 42 -7.56 4.59 7.64
CA LEU A 42 -6.45 4.42 6.70
C LEU A 42 -6.94 4.27 5.25
N SER A 43 -8.04 3.55 5.02
CA SER A 43 -8.70 3.47 3.71
C SER A 43 -9.20 4.85 3.25
N ALA A 44 -9.86 5.61 4.12
CA ALA A 44 -10.34 6.95 3.82
C ALA A 44 -9.18 7.92 3.56
N SER A 45 -8.11 7.83 4.36
CA SER A 45 -6.91 8.66 4.19
C SER A 45 -6.23 8.35 2.86
N PHE A 46 -6.09 7.07 2.51
CA PHE A 46 -5.59 6.65 1.20
C PHE A 46 -6.45 7.20 0.06
N PHE A 47 -7.77 7.05 0.16
CA PHE A 47 -8.72 7.57 -0.83
C PHE A 47 -8.58 9.09 -1.01
N VAL A 48 -8.60 9.86 0.08
CA VAL A 48 -8.48 11.33 0.02
C VAL A 48 -7.10 11.77 -0.46
N ALA A 49 -6.03 11.18 0.06
CA ALA A 49 -4.67 11.53 -0.34
C ALA A 49 -4.40 11.29 -1.83
N SER A 50 -5.08 10.30 -2.42
CA SER A 50 -4.99 10.01 -3.86
C SER A 50 -5.61 11.09 -4.76
N LEU A 51 -6.43 12.00 -4.24
CA LEU A 51 -6.99 13.10 -5.01
C LEU A 51 -5.90 14.05 -5.51
N ILE A 52 -4.82 14.18 -4.74
CA ILE A 52 -3.63 14.93 -5.13
C ILE A 52 -2.78 14.01 -6.00
N HIS A 53 -3.05 14.03 -7.31
CA HIS A 53 -2.36 13.20 -8.27
C HIS A 53 -1.88 13.97 -9.50
N VAL A 54 -0.81 13.47 -10.10
CA VAL A 54 -0.26 13.98 -11.36
C VAL A 54 -0.21 12.80 -12.35
N PRO A 55 -0.85 12.89 -13.52
CA PRO A 55 -0.81 11.83 -14.53
C PRO A 55 0.58 11.71 -15.16
N ILE A 56 1.09 10.47 -15.31
CA ILE A 56 2.39 10.17 -15.93
C ILE A 56 2.27 8.90 -16.80
N GLY A 57 2.26 9.09 -18.12
CA GLY A 57 2.14 7.99 -19.07
C GLY A 57 0.85 7.19 -18.86
N PRO A 58 0.89 5.83 -18.84
CA PRO A 58 -0.29 5.00 -18.57
C PRO A 58 -0.64 4.90 -17.06
N SER A 59 0.02 5.66 -16.19
CA SER A 59 -0.24 5.66 -14.74
C SER A 59 -0.30 7.08 -14.17
N SER A 60 -0.31 7.18 -12.86
CA SER A 60 -0.35 8.44 -12.12
C SER A 60 0.56 8.37 -10.90
N VAL A 61 1.04 9.53 -10.45
CA VAL A 61 1.78 9.70 -9.21
C VAL A 61 0.84 10.34 -8.19
N HIS A 62 0.71 9.73 -7.01
CA HIS A 62 -0.11 10.24 -5.91
C HIS A 62 0.36 9.64 -4.59
N LEU A 63 -0.13 10.18 -3.48
CA LEU A 63 0.06 9.59 -2.16
C LEU A 63 -0.84 8.36 -1.97
N ILE A 64 -0.33 7.36 -1.25
CA ILE A 64 -0.93 6.04 -1.08
C ILE A 64 -1.02 5.64 0.39
N LEU A 65 -0.06 6.03 1.23
CA LEU A 65 -0.02 5.69 2.65
C LEU A 65 0.02 4.17 2.92
N ASN A 66 0.40 3.35 1.94
CA ASN A 66 0.37 1.90 2.09
C ASN A 66 1.45 1.40 3.07
N GLY A 67 2.59 2.08 3.19
CA GLY A 67 3.57 1.79 4.24
C GLY A 67 2.97 1.94 5.64
N LEU A 68 2.24 3.04 5.91
CA LEU A 68 1.50 3.22 7.16
C LEU A 68 0.42 2.15 7.36
N ALA A 69 -0.35 1.85 6.32
CA ALA A 69 -1.37 0.82 6.38
C ALA A 69 -0.77 -0.54 6.77
N GLY A 70 0.36 -0.91 6.17
CA GLY A 70 1.11 -2.12 6.50
C GLY A 70 1.62 -2.16 7.94
N LEU A 71 2.26 -1.08 8.39
CA LEU A 71 2.81 -0.97 9.73
C LEU A 71 1.75 -1.05 10.84
N VAL A 72 0.57 -0.46 10.60
CA VAL A 72 -0.52 -0.42 11.58
C VAL A 72 -1.42 -1.65 11.50
N LEU A 73 -1.83 -2.05 10.29
CA LEU A 73 -2.85 -3.08 10.08
C LEU A 73 -2.27 -4.48 9.79
N GLY A 74 -1.03 -4.58 9.32
CA GLY A 74 -0.46 -5.84 8.84
C GLY A 74 -1.30 -6.39 7.69
N TRP A 75 -1.68 -7.67 7.75
CA TRP A 75 -2.52 -8.33 6.72
C TRP A 75 -3.86 -7.63 6.49
N ALA A 76 -4.44 -6.97 7.51
CA ALA A 76 -5.67 -6.21 7.34
C ALA A 76 -5.53 -4.98 6.41
N ALA A 77 -4.30 -4.64 5.98
CA ALA A 77 -4.08 -3.66 4.92
C ALA A 77 -4.69 -4.08 3.57
N PHE A 78 -4.78 -5.38 3.27
CA PHE A 78 -5.41 -5.87 2.03
C PHE A 78 -6.86 -5.42 1.87
N PRO A 79 -7.81 -5.82 2.75
CA PRO A 79 -9.19 -5.39 2.63
C PRO A 79 -9.33 -3.87 2.76
N ALA A 80 -8.53 -3.21 3.61
CA ALA A 80 -8.58 -1.75 3.77
C ALA A 80 -8.20 -1.00 2.48
N LEU A 81 -7.06 -1.34 1.87
CA LEU A 81 -6.59 -0.68 0.65
C LEU A 81 -7.43 -1.10 -0.56
N PHE A 82 -7.96 -2.32 -0.59
CA PHE A 82 -8.90 -2.77 -1.63
C PHE A 82 -10.16 -1.90 -1.66
N VAL A 83 -10.75 -1.58 -0.50
CA VAL A 83 -11.92 -0.70 -0.42
C VAL A 83 -11.58 0.69 -0.97
N GLY A 84 -10.44 1.26 -0.57
CA GLY A 84 -10.00 2.55 -1.11
C GLY A 84 -9.81 2.54 -2.63
N LEU A 85 -9.22 1.46 -3.17
CA LEU A 85 -9.03 1.27 -4.62
C LEU A 85 -10.35 1.14 -5.38
N LEU A 86 -11.29 0.37 -4.82
CA LEU A 86 -12.62 0.21 -5.40
C LEU A 86 -13.33 1.57 -5.48
N LEU A 87 -13.28 2.34 -4.39
CA LEU A 87 -13.88 3.68 -4.36
C LEU A 87 -13.20 4.61 -5.36
N GLN A 88 -11.87 4.58 -5.48
CA GLN A 88 -11.12 5.37 -6.48
C GLN A 88 -11.53 5.03 -7.91
N ALA A 89 -11.66 3.73 -8.22
CA ALA A 89 -12.08 3.28 -9.54
C ALA A 89 -13.50 3.73 -9.87
N VAL A 90 -14.43 3.64 -8.91
CA VAL A 90 -15.85 3.99 -9.12
C VAL A 90 -16.07 5.51 -9.17
N PHE A 91 -15.48 6.28 -8.26
CA PHE A 91 -15.76 7.71 -8.14
C PHE A 91 -14.88 8.60 -9.03
N PHE A 92 -13.63 8.20 -9.25
CA PHE A 92 -12.64 9.02 -9.96
C PHE A 92 -12.17 8.42 -11.28
N GLY A 93 -12.57 7.17 -11.57
CA GLY A 93 -12.06 6.46 -12.74
C GLY A 93 -10.55 6.19 -12.64
N PHE A 94 -9.95 6.24 -11.45
CA PHE A 94 -8.54 5.97 -11.27
C PHE A 94 -8.29 4.46 -11.28
N GLY A 95 -7.41 4.02 -12.17
CA GLY A 95 -7.13 2.60 -12.37
C GLY A 95 -8.17 1.95 -13.28
N GLY A 96 -8.72 0.82 -12.85
CA GLY A 96 -9.68 0.05 -13.64
C GLY A 96 -10.37 -1.03 -12.81
N LEU A 97 -11.59 -1.39 -13.18
CA LEU A 97 -12.38 -2.39 -12.46
C LEU A 97 -11.92 -3.81 -12.81
N THR A 98 -11.49 -4.05 -14.05
CA THR A 98 -11.02 -5.37 -14.48
C THR A 98 -9.65 -5.69 -13.86
N VAL A 99 -8.79 -4.68 -13.74
CA VAL A 99 -7.44 -4.78 -13.16
C VAL A 99 -7.41 -4.52 -11.65
N LEU A 100 -8.57 -4.35 -11.01
CA LEU A 100 -8.67 -4.00 -9.58
C LEU A 100 -7.92 -4.99 -8.68
N GLY A 101 -7.98 -6.28 -8.98
CA GLY A 101 -7.22 -7.31 -8.26
C GLY A 101 -5.71 -7.12 -8.35
N VAL A 102 -5.18 -6.83 -9.54
CA VAL A 102 -3.76 -6.56 -9.74
C VAL A 102 -3.34 -5.30 -8.98
N ASN A 103 -4.14 -4.22 -9.07
CA ASN A 103 -3.88 -2.99 -8.33
C ASN A 103 -3.87 -3.24 -6.81
N ALA A 104 -4.80 -4.04 -6.30
CA ALA A 104 -4.85 -4.41 -4.90
C ALA A 104 -3.60 -5.18 -4.46
N VAL A 105 -3.15 -6.16 -5.24
CA VAL A 105 -1.91 -6.89 -4.95
C VAL A 105 -0.71 -5.96 -4.99
N ASN A 106 -0.58 -5.14 -6.05
CA ASN A 106 0.55 -4.25 -6.23
C ASN A 106 0.70 -3.24 -5.10
N ILE A 107 -0.40 -2.83 -4.45
CA ILE A 107 -0.37 -1.82 -3.39
C ILE A 107 -0.36 -2.46 -2.00
N ALA A 108 -1.19 -3.49 -1.77
CA ALA A 108 -1.36 -4.08 -0.44
C ALA A 108 -0.29 -5.13 -0.11
N LEU A 109 0.25 -5.86 -1.09
CA LEU A 109 1.32 -6.82 -0.81
C LEU A 109 2.58 -6.10 -0.30
N PRO A 110 3.08 -5.03 -0.95
CA PRO A 110 4.13 -4.18 -0.39
C PRO A 110 3.84 -3.64 1.01
N ALA A 111 2.59 -3.23 1.27
CA ALA A 111 2.17 -2.79 2.59
C ALA A 111 2.43 -3.88 3.63
N VAL A 112 1.93 -5.10 3.38
CA VAL A 112 2.11 -6.24 4.28
C VAL A 112 3.59 -6.58 4.46
N LEU A 113 4.38 -6.63 3.38
CA LEU A 113 5.81 -6.93 3.45
C LEU A 113 6.55 -5.93 4.33
N VAL A 114 6.29 -4.64 4.13
CA VAL A 114 6.85 -3.58 4.99
C VAL A 114 6.38 -3.72 6.43
N GLY A 115 5.10 -4.03 6.64
CA GLY A 115 4.56 -4.33 7.97
C GLY A 115 5.36 -5.45 8.66
N LEU A 116 5.55 -6.59 7.99
CA LEU A 116 6.30 -7.72 8.54
C LEU A 116 7.77 -7.37 8.82
N MET A 117 8.43 -6.62 7.93
CA MET A 117 9.84 -6.27 8.06
C MET A 117 10.11 -5.22 9.14
N PHE A 118 9.28 -4.17 9.20
CA PHE A 118 9.60 -2.96 9.97
C PHE A 118 8.73 -2.79 11.22
N ARG A 119 7.55 -3.40 11.32
CA ARG A 119 6.68 -3.26 12.51
C ARG A 119 7.37 -3.70 13.81
N PRO A 120 8.13 -4.81 13.86
CA PRO A 120 8.86 -5.18 15.09
C PRO A 120 9.91 -4.14 15.48
N LEU A 121 10.57 -3.52 14.50
CA LEU A 121 11.58 -2.48 14.72
C LEU A 121 10.93 -1.18 15.22
N VAL A 122 9.77 -0.83 14.68
CA VAL A 122 8.94 0.29 15.14
C VAL A 122 8.46 0.09 16.58
N ALA A 123 8.05 -1.12 16.94
CA ALA A 123 7.47 -1.44 18.24
C ALA A 123 8.49 -1.48 19.39
N ARG A 124 9.70 -1.96 19.14
CA ARG A 124 10.75 -2.16 20.17
C ARG A 124 11.50 -0.88 20.55
N GLY A 125 11.59 0.09 19.64
CA GLY A 125 12.38 1.30 19.84
C GLY A 125 11.67 2.45 20.55
N SER A 126 12.42 3.52 20.83
CA SER A 126 11.85 4.81 21.25
C SER A 126 10.93 5.38 20.17
N PRO A 127 10.03 6.35 20.48
CA PRO A 127 9.19 6.98 19.47
C PRO A 127 9.97 7.54 18.27
N LEU A 128 11.17 8.06 18.50
CA LEU A 128 12.05 8.56 17.44
C LEU A 128 12.62 7.43 16.57
N GLN A 129 13.06 6.33 17.17
CA GLN A 129 13.48 5.15 16.42
C GLN A 129 12.31 4.56 15.61
N GLY A 130 11.11 4.54 16.20
CA GLY A 130 9.88 4.18 15.52
C GLY A 130 9.59 5.07 14.32
N ALA A 131 9.81 6.39 14.44
CA ALA A 131 9.67 7.33 13.33
C ALA A 131 10.63 7.02 12.18
N ILE A 132 11.90 6.70 12.49
CA ILE A 132 12.91 6.36 11.48
C ILE A 132 12.51 5.09 10.73
N TRP A 133 12.19 4.01 11.45
CA TRP A 133 11.76 2.76 10.83
C TRP A 133 10.42 2.88 10.10
N GLY A 134 9.51 3.69 10.64
CA GLY A 134 8.24 4.04 10.00
C GLY A 134 8.43 4.78 8.69
N GLY A 135 9.38 5.72 8.64
CA GLY A 135 9.71 6.45 7.43
C GLY A 135 10.41 5.58 6.38
N ILE A 136 11.38 4.75 6.79
CA ILE A 136 12.00 3.77 5.90
C ILE A 136 10.93 2.83 5.33
N GLY A 137 10.01 2.35 6.17
CA GLY A 137 8.89 1.53 5.74
C GLY A 137 7.96 2.23 4.75
N GLY A 138 7.63 3.50 4.98
CA GLY A 138 6.86 4.35 4.07
C GLY A 138 7.46 4.41 2.67
N GLY A 139 8.73 4.83 2.57
CA GLY A 139 9.43 4.90 1.29
C GLY A 139 9.62 3.54 0.63
N ALA A 140 9.96 2.50 1.40
CA ALA A 140 10.12 1.14 0.91
C ALA A 140 8.82 0.55 0.34
N ALA A 141 7.66 0.85 0.94
CA ALA A 141 6.37 0.39 0.45
C ALA A 141 6.09 0.92 -0.96
N ILE A 142 6.41 2.20 -1.22
CA ILE A 142 6.28 2.81 -2.54
C ILE A 142 7.26 2.17 -3.53
N ALA A 143 8.52 1.97 -3.15
CA ALA A 143 9.52 1.32 -3.99
C ALA A 143 9.12 -0.11 -4.38
N PHE A 144 8.59 -0.88 -3.44
CA PHE A 144 8.08 -2.23 -3.72
C PHE A 144 6.80 -2.20 -4.56
N THR A 145 5.96 -1.18 -4.39
CA THR A 145 4.75 -1.02 -5.22
C THR A 145 5.11 -0.70 -6.66
N THR A 146 6.03 0.23 -6.89
CA THR A 146 6.46 0.58 -8.25
C THR A 146 7.14 -0.60 -8.93
N LEU A 147 7.90 -1.42 -8.18
CA LEU A 147 8.46 -2.67 -8.68
C LEU A 147 7.37 -3.69 -9.03
N ALA A 148 6.35 -3.86 -8.18
CA ALA A 148 5.24 -4.78 -8.45
C ALA A 148 4.42 -4.37 -9.68
N VAL A 149 4.19 -3.06 -9.85
CA VAL A 149 3.56 -2.50 -11.05
C VAL A 149 4.44 -2.74 -12.28
N ALA A 150 5.75 -2.48 -12.19
CA ALA A 150 6.69 -2.73 -13.28
C ALA A 150 6.69 -4.21 -13.72
N VAL A 151 6.69 -5.14 -12.76
CA VAL A 151 6.58 -6.59 -13.04
C VAL A 151 5.25 -6.92 -13.71
N SER A 152 4.13 -6.39 -13.20
CA SER A 152 2.80 -6.64 -13.80
C SER A 152 2.73 -6.19 -15.26
N LEU A 153 3.34 -5.03 -15.57
CA LEU A 153 3.43 -4.49 -16.91
C LEU A 153 4.33 -5.34 -17.81
N MET A 154 5.53 -5.70 -17.35
CA MET A 154 6.47 -6.54 -18.11
C MET A 154 5.92 -7.94 -18.42
N LEU A 155 5.14 -8.52 -17.49
CA LEU A 155 4.43 -9.79 -17.73
C LEU A 155 3.34 -9.68 -18.80
N SER A 156 2.93 -8.46 -19.18
CA SER A 156 1.92 -8.22 -20.20
C SER A 156 2.51 -7.94 -21.59
N GLY A 157 3.81 -7.62 -21.70
CA GLY A 157 4.49 -7.41 -22.98
C GLY A 157 5.74 -6.54 -22.87
N ASP A 158 6.68 -6.72 -23.81
CA ASP A 158 7.94 -5.96 -23.88
C ASP A 158 7.72 -4.48 -24.21
N GLU A 159 6.61 -4.14 -24.87
CA GLU A 159 6.20 -2.77 -25.16
C GLU A 159 6.03 -1.90 -23.90
N PHE A 160 5.82 -2.52 -22.73
CA PHE A 160 5.65 -1.81 -21.46
C PHE A 160 6.96 -1.57 -20.71
N ILE A 161 8.12 -2.01 -21.21
CA ILE A 161 9.42 -1.82 -20.52
C ILE A 161 9.70 -0.33 -20.25
N LEU A 162 9.39 0.56 -21.20
CA LEU A 162 9.58 2.00 -21.02
C LEU A 162 8.63 2.53 -19.94
N ALA A 163 7.37 2.14 -19.96
CA ALA A 163 6.38 2.52 -18.95
C ALA A 163 6.81 2.04 -17.55
N ALA A 164 7.29 0.81 -17.43
CA ALA A 164 7.80 0.23 -16.18
C ALA A 164 8.96 1.07 -15.59
N LYS A 165 9.93 1.48 -16.42
CA LYS A 165 11.03 2.35 -16.00
C LYS A 165 10.52 3.73 -15.57
N LEU A 166 9.66 4.35 -16.39
CA LEU A 166 9.09 5.67 -16.09
C LEU A 166 8.34 5.69 -14.77
N VAL A 167 7.54 4.64 -14.49
CA VAL A 167 6.84 4.50 -13.21
C VAL A 167 7.83 4.48 -12.05
N PHE A 168 8.88 3.68 -12.11
CA PHE A 168 9.84 3.61 -10.99
C PHE A 168 10.51 4.96 -10.70
N PHE A 169 11.08 5.61 -11.72
CA PHE A 169 11.84 6.85 -11.52
C PHE A 169 10.96 8.05 -11.16
N SER A 170 9.75 8.13 -11.74
CA SER A 170 8.82 9.22 -11.45
C SER A 170 8.26 9.20 -10.02
N HIS A 171 8.37 8.07 -9.32
CA HIS A 171 7.88 7.92 -7.95
C HIS A 171 8.97 8.16 -6.89
N ILE A 172 10.23 8.45 -7.26
CA ILE A 172 11.28 8.78 -6.30
C ILE A 172 10.88 9.96 -5.38
N PRO A 173 10.31 11.07 -5.90
CA PRO A 173 9.81 12.14 -5.03
C PRO A 173 8.72 11.67 -4.06
N VAL A 174 7.82 10.79 -4.52
CA VAL A 174 6.77 10.22 -3.66
C VAL A 174 7.34 9.31 -2.59
N MET A 175 8.37 8.50 -2.89
CA MET A 175 9.05 7.68 -1.89
C MET A 175 9.58 8.54 -0.73
N LEU A 176 10.15 9.72 -1.04
CA LEU A 176 10.65 10.64 -0.01
C LEU A 176 9.50 11.27 0.80
N ILE A 177 8.43 11.70 0.14
CA ILE A 177 7.27 12.30 0.82
C ILE A 177 6.58 11.28 1.71
N GLU A 178 6.36 10.07 1.22
CA GLU A 178 5.75 8.96 1.97
C GLU A 178 6.63 8.51 3.13
N ALA A 179 7.95 8.57 2.98
CA ALA A 179 8.87 8.31 4.09
C ALA A 179 8.72 9.36 5.20
N LEU A 180 8.70 10.65 4.84
CA LEU A 180 8.53 11.72 5.83
C LEU A 180 7.16 11.64 6.51
N LEU A 181 6.10 11.45 5.73
CA LEU A 181 4.73 11.36 6.24
C LEU A 181 4.58 10.13 7.14
N SER A 182 5.07 8.97 6.70
CA SER A 182 5.01 7.75 7.50
C SER A 182 5.79 7.89 8.80
N GLY A 183 6.99 8.46 8.75
CA GLY A 183 7.80 8.70 9.95
C GLY A 183 7.11 9.62 10.95
N ALA A 184 6.53 10.73 10.48
CA ALA A 184 5.79 11.68 11.33
C ALA A 184 4.54 11.04 11.95
N ALA A 185 3.75 10.29 11.17
CA ALA A 185 2.55 9.61 11.66
C ALA A 185 2.90 8.52 12.68
N ILE A 186 3.95 7.73 12.43
CA ILE A 186 4.41 6.71 13.38
C ILE A 186 4.96 7.35 14.66
N PHE A 187 5.71 8.46 14.57
CA PHE A 187 6.18 9.19 15.74
C PHE A 187 5.02 9.58 16.67
N LEU A 188 3.98 10.18 16.10
CA LEU A 188 2.81 10.60 16.85
C LEU A 188 2.03 9.40 17.40
N ALA A 189 1.81 8.37 16.59
CA ALA A 189 1.11 7.16 17.02
C ALA A 189 1.84 6.45 18.17
N ARG A 190 3.18 6.39 18.15
CA ARG A 190 3.99 5.84 19.25
C ARG A 190 3.94 6.67 20.53
N ARG A 191 3.64 7.96 20.45
CA ARG A 191 3.48 8.85 21.61
C ARG A 191 2.08 8.77 22.22
N VAL A 192 1.04 8.70 21.38
CA VAL A 192 -0.35 8.88 21.82
C VAL A 192 -1.10 7.55 21.95
N LYS A 193 -0.77 6.56 21.10
CA LYS A 193 -1.46 5.27 21.04
C LYS A 193 -0.50 4.09 20.81
N PRO A 194 0.48 3.88 21.71
CA PRO A 194 1.52 2.86 21.52
C PRO A 194 0.96 1.44 21.38
N GLU A 195 -0.23 1.15 21.91
CA GLU A 195 -0.92 -0.14 21.79
C GLU A 195 -1.26 -0.55 20.34
N LEU A 196 -1.20 0.37 19.37
CA LEU A 196 -1.33 0.01 17.94
C LEU A 196 -0.23 -0.94 17.46
N PHE A 197 0.92 -0.95 18.13
CA PHE A 197 2.11 -1.69 17.70
C PHE A 197 2.50 -2.84 18.63
N VAL A 198 1.73 -3.06 19.70
CA VAL A 198 1.99 -4.10 20.70
C VAL A 198 0.75 -4.98 20.81
N ASP A 199 0.89 -6.28 20.57
CA ASP A 199 -0.25 -7.20 20.66
C ASP A 199 -0.58 -7.50 22.12
N THR A 200 -1.87 -7.73 22.43
CA THR A 200 -2.44 -7.87 23.79
C THR A 200 -1.86 -9.01 24.63
N LYS A 201 -0.95 -9.83 24.10
CA LYS A 201 -0.25 -10.93 24.79
C LYS A 201 1.22 -10.66 25.08
N GLY A 202 1.75 -9.48 24.77
CA GLY A 202 3.18 -9.16 24.99
C GLY A 202 4.15 -9.92 24.09
N SER A 203 3.64 -10.70 23.13
CA SER A 203 4.42 -11.27 22.04
C SER A 203 4.35 -10.34 20.84
N LEU A 204 5.46 -10.24 20.09
CA LEU A 204 5.41 -9.66 18.76
C LEU A 204 4.55 -10.58 17.90
N ALA A 205 3.47 -10.03 17.36
CA ALA A 205 2.64 -10.66 16.34
C ALA A 205 3.29 -10.54 14.97
#